data_AF-A0A3C1G5N0-F1
#
_entry.id   AF-A0A3C1G5N0-F1
#
_cell.length_a   1.000
_cell.length_b   1.000
_cell.length_c   1.000
_cell.angle_alpha   90.00
_cell.angle_beta   90.00
_cell.angle_gamma   90.00
#
_symmetry.space_group_name_H-M   'P 1'
#
loop_
_entity.id
_entity.type
_entity.pdbx_description
1 polymer ?
#
loop_
_entity_poly.entity_id
_entity_poly.type
_entity_poly.pdbx_seq_one_letter_code
_entity_poly.pdbx_strand_id
1 'polypeptide(L)'
;MASATRNPLARIYFLQKGRNNELLPQKEAATHLITSGFPPFYNRDGMDFTLCFIGEVIREIPCYELRVVPDERVVEFVSGQIPVAN
;
A
#
# COMPACT_ATOMS: atom_id res chain seq x y z
N MET A 1 1.51 8.69 -19.62
CA MET A 1 1.84 7.31 -19.22
C MET A 1 2.65 7.37 -17.94
N ALA A 2 2.27 6.61 -16.91
CA ALA A 2 3.10 6.47 -15.71
C ALA A 2 4.34 5.64 -16.05
N SER A 3 5.53 6.10 -15.64
CA SER A 3 6.77 5.32 -15.75
C SER A 3 7.20 4.96 -14.33
N ALA A 4 7.47 3.68 -14.09
CA ALA A 4 7.94 3.19 -12.78
C ALA A 4 9.23 3.89 -12.33
N THR A 5 10.08 4.29 -13.29
CA THR A 5 11.33 5.01 -13.02
C THR A 5 11.11 6.50 -12.70
N ARG A 6 9.97 7.08 -13.11
CA ARG A 6 9.69 8.51 -12.93
C ARG A 6 9.08 8.83 -11.58
N ASN A 7 8.39 7.87 -10.96
CA ASN A 7 7.84 7.99 -9.62
C ASN A 7 7.96 6.63 -8.92
N PRO A 8 9.09 6.34 -8.27
CA PRO A 8 9.23 5.10 -7.51
C PRO A 8 8.19 5.05 -6.38
N LEU A 9 7.64 3.87 -6.14
CA LEU A 9 6.66 3.66 -5.08
C LEU A 9 7.36 3.81 -3.73
N ALA A 10 7.06 4.87 -2.99
CA ALA A 10 7.71 5.12 -1.70
C ALA A 10 7.07 4.35 -0.54
N ARG A 11 5.73 4.23 -0.55
CA ARG A 11 4.91 3.67 0.54
C ARG A 11 3.58 3.15 0.01
N ILE A 12 2.97 2.19 0.71
CA ILE A 12 1.62 1.69 0.44
C ILE A 12 0.73 1.97 1.65
N TYR A 13 -0.44 2.56 1.40
CA TYR A 13 -1.45 2.83 2.42
C TYR A 13 -2.70 2.01 2.16
N PHE A 14 -3.12 1.20 3.13
CA PHE A 14 -4.39 0.49 3.12
C PHE A 14 -5.43 1.36 3.84
N LEU A 15 -6.47 1.77 3.12
CA LEU A 15 -7.48 2.68 3.65
C LEU A 15 -8.45 1.93 4.56
N GLN A 16 -8.65 2.48 5.76
CA GLN A 16 -9.63 1.99 6.72
C GLN A 16 -10.46 3.17 7.24
N LYS A 17 -11.78 3.02 7.38
CA LYS A 17 -12.58 4.08 8.00
C LYS A 17 -12.25 4.16 9.50
N GLY A 18 -11.89 5.35 9.98
CA GLY A 18 -11.52 5.63 11.36
C GLY A 18 -12.39 6.71 12.02
N ARG A 19 -12.17 6.91 13.32
CA ARG A 19 -12.70 8.08 14.06
C ARG A 19 -11.77 9.28 13.99
N ASN A 20 -10.48 9.03 13.74
CA ASN A 20 -9.43 10.02 13.56
C ASN A 20 -8.56 9.61 12.37
N ASN A 21 -7.79 10.57 11.83
CA ASN A 21 -6.72 10.29 10.88
C ASN A 21 -5.52 9.70 11.63
N GLU A 22 -5.18 8.45 11.37
CA GLU A 22 -4.11 7.73 12.06
C GLU A 22 -3.29 6.93 11.05
N LEU A 23 -1.98 6.86 11.28
CA LEU A 23 -1.06 6.03 10.49
C LEU A 23 -0.50 4.93 11.38
N LEU A 24 -0.82 3.68 11.07
CA LEU A 24 -0.43 2.52 11.87
C LEU A 24 0.40 1.56 11.01
N PRO A 25 1.39 0.85 11.58
CA PRO A 25 2.09 -0.21 10.87
C PRO A 25 1.11 -1.29 10.39
N GLN A 26 1.19 -1.67 9.11
CA GLN A 26 0.35 -2.75 8.56
C GLN A 26 1.07 -4.10 8.66
N LYS A 27 0.55 -5.00 9.50
CA LYS A 27 1.12 -6.34 9.71
C LYS A 27 0.62 -7.37 8.70
N GLU A 28 -0.52 -7.13 8.06
CA GLU A 28 -1.19 -8.06 7.15
C GLU A 28 -1.13 -7.58 5.69
N ALA A 29 -0.07 -6.85 5.33
CA ALA A 29 0.06 -6.21 4.01
C ALA A 29 -0.03 -7.21 2.85
N ALA A 30 0.55 -8.41 3.01
CA ALA A 30 0.46 -9.47 2.00
C ALA A 30 -0.99 -9.88 1.73
N THR A 31 -1.77 -10.12 2.79
CA THR A 31 -3.18 -10.49 2.70
C THR A 31 -3.97 -9.40 1.98
N HIS A 32 -3.79 -8.15 2.38
CA HIS A 32 -4.48 -7.03 1.73
C HIS A 32 -4.12 -6.88 0.25
N LEU A 33 -2.85 -7.07 -0.14
CA LEU A 33 -2.46 -7.02 -1.56
C LEU A 33 -3.08 -8.16 -2.37
N ILE A 34 -3.12 -9.37 -1.82
CA ILE A 34 -3.75 -10.53 -2.46
C ILE A 34 -5.26 -10.29 -2.62
N THR A 35 -5.95 -9.82 -1.57
CA THR A 35 -7.41 -9.64 -1.58
C THR A 35 -7.87 -8.39 -2.35
N SER A 36 -6.98 -7.41 -2.52
CA SER A 36 -7.26 -6.21 -3.36
C SER A 36 -6.97 -6.44 -4.84
N GLY A 37 -6.39 -7.59 -5.21
CA GLY A 37 -6.03 -7.94 -6.57
C GLY A 37 -6.93 -9.01 -7.20
N PHE A 38 -6.54 -9.44 -8.40
CA PHE A 38 -7.16 -10.54 -9.12
C PHE A 38 -6.10 -11.61 -9.45
N PRO A 39 -5.52 -12.28 -8.44
CA PRO A 39 -4.47 -13.27 -8.67
C PRO A 39 -5.03 -14.48 -9.45
N PRO A 40 -4.20 -15.12 -10.29
CA PRO A 40 -4.65 -16.21 -11.14
C PRO A 40 -4.72 -17.53 -10.36
N PHE A 41 -5.75 -17.70 -9.52
CA PHE A 41 -5.88 -18.82 -8.58
C PHE A 41 -5.78 -20.23 -9.19
N TYR A 42 -6.11 -20.39 -10.48
CA TYR A 42 -6.06 -21.68 -11.19
C TYR A 42 -4.77 -21.91 -11.97
N ASN A 43 -3.85 -20.95 -11.95
CA ASN A 43 -2.54 -21.05 -12.59
C ASN A 43 -1.47 -21.10 -11.50
N ARG A 44 -0.82 -22.27 -11.36
CA ARG A 44 0.23 -22.49 -10.35
C ARG A 44 1.36 -21.47 -10.49
N ASP A 45 1.93 -21.35 -11.67
CA ASP A 45 3.11 -20.50 -11.92
C ASP A 45 2.78 -19.02 -11.76
N GLY A 46 1.58 -18.61 -12.19
CA GLY A 46 1.08 -17.26 -12.00
C GLY A 46 0.83 -16.92 -10.52
N MET A 47 0.35 -17.88 -9.74
CA MET A 47 0.18 -17.70 -8.29
C MET A 47 1.52 -17.65 -7.57
N ASP A 48 2.47 -18.51 -7.95
CA ASP A 48 3.83 -18.53 -7.40
C ASP A 48 4.55 -17.19 -7.64
N PHE A 49 4.49 -16.68 -8.89
CA PHE A 49 4.98 -15.35 -9.23
C PHE A 49 4.32 -14.27 -8.38
N THR A 50 2.99 -14.30 -8.25
CA THR A 50 2.24 -13.27 -7.49
C THR A 50 2.66 -13.24 -6.02
N LEU A 51 2.80 -14.41 -5.39
CA LEU A 51 3.23 -14.53 -4.00
C LEU A 51 4.67 -14.05 -3.80
N CYS A 52 5.58 -14.43 -4.70
CA CYS A 52 6.97 -13.97 -4.66
C CYS A 52 7.06 -12.45 -4.79
N PHE A 53 6.37 -11.88 -5.79
CA PHE A 53 6.33 -10.44 -6.04
C PHE A 53 5.75 -9.67 -4.85
N ILE A 54 4.62 -10.09 -4.28
CA ILE A 54 4.05 -9.46 -3.09
C ILE A 54 5.03 -9.54 -1.91
N GLY A 55 5.71 -10.67 -1.74
CA GLY A 55 6.75 -10.84 -0.74
C GLY A 55 7.93 -9.88 -0.91
N GLU A 56 8.37 -9.61 -2.13
CA GLU A 56 9.40 -8.61 -2.44
C GLU A 56 8.91 -7.20 -2.10
N VAL A 57 7.71 -6.83 -2.58
CA VAL A 57 7.12 -5.50 -2.35
C VAL A 57 7.01 -5.18 -0.87
N ILE A 58 6.47 -6.07 -0.03
CA ILE A 58 6.27 -5.77 1.40
C ILE A 58 7.57 -5.79 2.22
N ARG A 59 8.66 -6.35 1.68
CA ARG A 59 10.00 -6.29 2.30
C ARG A 59 10.68 -4.96 2.02
N GLU A 60 10.49 -4.41 0.82
CA GLU A 60 11.17 -3.19 0.37
C GLU A 60 10.36 -1.92 0.63
N ILE A 61 9.04 -2.00 0.55
CA ILE A 61 8.14 -0.84 0.62
C ILE A 61 7.42 -0.82 1.97
N PRO A 62 7.56 0.26 2.76
CA PRO A 62 6.80 0.43 4.00
C PRO A 62 5.28 0.43 3.75
N CYS A 63 4.58 -0.44 4.47
CA CYS A 63 3.13 -0.61 4.41
C CYS A 63 2.45 -0.10 5.69
N TYR A 64 1.36 0.65 5.52
CA TYR A 64 0.62 1.24 6.63
C TYR A 64 -0.89 1.06 6.48
N GLU A 65 -1.59 0.92 7.61
CA GLU A 65 -3.02 1.19 7.68
C GLU A 65 -3.19 2.70 7.86
N LEU A 66 -3.89 3.32 6.91
CA LEU A 66 -4.31 4.71 7.00
C LEU A 66 -5.78 4.74 7.42
N ARG A 67 -6.01 5.05 8.70
CA ARG A 67 -7.36 5.29 9.19
C ARG A 67 -7.77 6.69 8.77
N VAL A 68 -8.95 6.80 8.15
CA VAL A 68 -9.44 8.04 7.58
C VAL A 68 -10.80 8.41 8.15
N VAL A 69 -10.93 9.66 8.58
CA VAL A 69 -12.21 10.36 8.51
C VAL A 69 -12.32 10.87 7.07
N PRO A 70 -13.40 10.55 6.33
CA PRO A 70 -13.51 10.88 4.90
C PRO A 70 -13.86 12.36 4.70
N ASP A 71 -12.96 13.24 5.11
CA ASP A 71 -12.98 14.68 4.88
C ASP A 71 -11.62 15.15 4.34
N GLU A 72 -11.51 16.44 3.98
CA GLU A 72 -10.33 17.01 3.34
C GLU A 72 -9.06 16.97 4.21
N ARG A 73 -9.20 16.84 5.54
CA ARG A 73 -8.08 16.86 6.49
C ARG A 73 -7.17 15.64 6.34
N VAL A 74 -7.66 14.57 5.73
CA VAL A 74 -6.84 13.39 5.43
C VAL A 74 -5.74 13.71 4.42
N VAL A 75 -5.98 14.63 3.49
CA VAL A 75 -5.01 15.00 2.46
C VAL A 75 -3.83 15.76 3.11
N GLU A 76 -4.14 16.69 4.01
CA GLU A 76 -3.14 17.42 4.80
C GLU A 76 -2.35 16.46 5.69
N PHE A 77 -3.04 15.53 6.35
CA PHE A 77 -2.42 14.49 7.18
C PHE A 77 -1.40 13.67 6.38
N VAL A 78 -1.79 13.12 5.23
CA VAL A 78 -0.89 12.32 4.39
C VAL A 78 0.25 13.16 3.83
N SER A 79 -0.02 14.39 3.38
CA SER A 79 1.01 15.29 2.84
C SER A 79 2.08 15.62 3.88
N GLY A 80 1.71 15.77 5.16
CA GLY A 80 2.66 15.97 6.26
C GLY A 80 3.48 14.72 6.63
N GLN A 81 3.05 13.52 6.22
CA GLN A 81 3.79 12.27 6.43
C GLN A 81 4.75 11.95 5.28
N ILE A 82 4.64 12.65 4.15
CA ILE A 82 5.56 12.52 3.01
C ILE A 82 6.78 13.41 3.29
N PRO A 83 8.00 12.85 3.41
CA PRO A 83 9.20 13.67 3.47
C PRO A 83 9.26 14.53 2.20
N VAL A 84 9.41 15.84 2.36
CA VAL A 84 9.68 16.73 1.23
C VAL A 84 11.01 16.27 0.63
N ALA A 85 10.98 15.77 -0.61
CA ALA A 85 12.21 15.48 -1.33
C ALA A 85 12.96 16.79 -1.54
N ASN A 86 14.15 16.92 -0.93
CA ASN A 86 15.12 17.97 -1.27
C ASN A 86 15.67 17.77 -2.68
#